data_AF-A0AB34GEP6-F1
#
_entry.id   AF-A0AB34GEP6-F1
#
_cell.length_a   1.000
_cell.length_b   1.000
_cell.length_c   1.000
_cell.angle_alpha   90.00
_cell.angle_beta   90.00
_cell.angle_gamma   90.00
#
_symmetry.space_group_name_H-M   'P 1'
#
loop_
_entity.id
_entity.type
_entity.pdbx_description
1 polymer ?
#
loop_
_entity_poly.entity_id
_entity_poly.type
_entity_poly.pdbx_seq_one_letter_code
_entity_poly.pdbx_strand_id
1 'polypeptide(L)'
;MELQVNIVNINDEIPRFTSPTHVYTIPEELGPGAIVANITAEDPDDKGFTSFLFYSITTVNSYFMINQLTGTIQVVRRIDRDAGELRQNPAISLEVLVKDRPFGGQENRKQITFIVEDINDNPSTCTKFTF
;
A
#
# COMPACT_ATOMS: atom_id res chain seq x y z
N MET A 1 -6.27 -29.16 -45.01
CA MET A 1 -6.82 -28.18 -44.07
C MET A 1 -5.91 -28.19 -42.86
N GLU A 2 -5.07 -27.17 -42.71
CA GLU A 2 -4.22 -27.01 -41.53
C GLU A 2 -5.00 -26.23 -40.48
N LEU A 3 -5.20 -26.84 -39.32
CA LEU A 3 -5.80 -26.19 -38.16
C LEU A 3 -4.73 -25.28 -37.55
N GLN A 4 -4.78 -23.99 -37.87
CA GLN A 4 -3.93 -23.00 -37.24
C GLN A 4 -4.47 -22.73 -35.83
N VAL A 5 -4.01 -23.52 -34.86
CA VAL A 5 -4.31 -23.30 -33.45
C VAL A 5 -3.58 -22.03 -33.03
N ASN A 6 -4.31 -20.91 -33.03
CA ASN A 6 -3.87 -19.73 -32.32
C ASN A 6 -3.93 -20.07 -30.82
N ILE A 7 -2.81 -20.53 -30.28
CA ILE A 7 -2.61 -20.59 -28.83
C ILE A 7 -2.55 -19.13 -28.40
N VAL A 8 -3.72 -18.56 -28.09
CA VAL A 8 -3.80 -17.32 -27.34
C VAL A 8 -3.06 -17.62 -26.04
N ASN A 9 -1.97 -16.91 -25.79
CA ASN A 9 -1.27 -17.00 -24.52
C ASN A 9 -2.28 -16.55 -23.44
N ILE A 10 -2.92 -17.54 -22.81
CA ILE A 10 -3.69 -17.32 -21.59
C ILE A 10 -2.60 -17.04 -20.56
N ASN A 11 -2.45 -15.77 -20.19
CA ASN A 11 -1.60 -15.39 -19.06
C ASN A 11 -2.16 -16.16 -17.85
N ASP A 12 -1.40 -17.16 -17.41
CA ASP A 12 -1.73 -18.13 -16.35
C ASP A 12 -0.88 -17.87 -15.08
N GLU A 13 0.01 -16.87 -15.09
CA GLU A 13 0.82 -16.50 -13.92
C GLU A 13 0.30 -15.24 -13.18
N ILE A 14 0.07 -15.39 -11.89
CA ILE A 14 -0.45 -14.33 -11.02
C ILE A 14 0.69 -13.36 -10.66
N PRO A 15 0.49 -12.02 -10.73
CA PRO A 15 1.46 -11.05 -10.23
C PRO A 15 1.86 -11.31 -8.77
N ARG A 16 3.15 -11.16 -8.46
CA ARG A 16 3.70 -11.49 -7.14
C ARG A 16 4.35 -10.28 -6.51
N PHE A 17 3.96 -9.95 -5.28
CA PHE A 17 4.63 -8.89 -4.54
C PHE A 17 6.08 -9.29 -4.22
N THR A 18 7.02 -8.44 -4.62
CA THR A 18 8.45 -8.61 -4.35
C THR A 18 8.91 -7.82 -3.13
N SER A 19 8.12 -6.83 -2.71
CA SER A 19 8.35 -6.08 -1.47
C SER A 19 8.32 -7.04 -0.26
N PRO A 20 9.37 -7.14 0.57
CA PRO A 20 9.37 -8.02 1.73
C PRO A 20 8.60 -7.43 2.92
N THR A 21 8.56 -6.10 3.01
CA THR A 21 8.01 -5.38 4.16
C THR A 21 6.48 -5.33 4.10
N HIS A 22 5.87 -5.63 5.24
CA HIS A 22 4.41 -5.55 5.46
C HIS A 22 4.06 -4.52 6.53
N VAL A 23 5.01 -4.16 7.39
CA VAL A 23 4.80 -3.21 8.48
C VAL A 23 5.78 -2.05 8.30
N TYR A 24 5.25 -0.83 8.28
CA TYR A 24 6.01 0.40 8.16
C TYR A 24 5.74 1.27 9.37
N THR A 25 6.76 1.99 9.83
CA THR A 25 6.64 2.94 10.92
C THR A 25 6.78 4.35 10.35
N ILE A 26 5.82 5.24 10.66
CA ILE A 26 5.77 6.60 10.11
C ILE A 26 5.51 7.63 11.21
N PRO A 27 6.11 8.83 11.16
CA PRO A 27 5.77 9.91 12.08
C PRO A 27 4.38 10.48 11.75
N GLU A 28 3.67 11.02 12.75
CA GLU A 28 2.37 11.64 12.53
C GLU A 28 2.44 12.99 11.79
N GLU A 29 3.56 13.71 11.93
CA GLU A 29 3.77 15.04 11.33
C GLU A 29 3.84 15.05 9.78
N LEU A 30 3.65 13.90 9.13
CA LEU A 30 3.68 13.80 7.68
C LEU A 30 2.55 14.62 7.04
N GLY A 31 2.97 15.61 6.25
CA GLY A 31 2.07 16.40 5.43
C GLY A 31 1.54 15.63 4.21
N PRO A 32 0.45 16.12 3.59
CA PRO A 32 -0.01 15.62 2.31
C PRO A 32 1.10 15.63 1.25
N GLY A 33 1.22 14.55 0.48
CA GLY A 33 2.26 14.30 -0.52
C GLY A 33 3.47 13.52 -0.01
N ALA A 34 3.65 13.38 1.31
CA ALA A 34 4.74 12.60 1.87
C ALA A 34 4.66 11.12 1.44
N ILE A 35 5.78 10.57 0.95
CA ILE A 35 5.89 9.17 0.55
C ILE A 35 6.20 8.33 1.79
N VAL A 36 5.38 7.29 2.04
CA VAL A 36 5.49 6.45 3.24
C VAL A 36 5.92 5.01 2.94
N ALA A 37 5.65 4.52 1.73
CA ALA A 37 6.06 3.20 1.29
C ALA A 37 6.12 3.14 -0.24
N ASN A 38 6.85 2.17 -0.76
CA ASN A 38 6.82 1.83 -2.17
C ASN A 38 6.61 0.32 -2.34
N ILE A 39 5.50 -0.05 -2.95
CA ILE A 39 5.09 -1.45 -3.09
C ILE A 39 5.44 -1.94 -4.48
N THR A 40 6.26 -2.98 -4.52
CA THR A 40 6.73 -3.58 -5.76
C THR A 40 6.15 -4.98 -5.92
N ALA A 41 5.90 -5.33 -7.18
CA ALA A 41 5.47 -6.65 -7.62
C ALA A 41 6.07 -6.95 -9.00
N GLU A 42 6.06 -8.21 -9.40
CA GLU A 42 6.52 -8.70 -10.69
C GLU A 42 5.47 -9.65 -11.29
N ASP A 43 5.35 -9.64 -12.62
CA ASP A 43 4.55 -10.63 -13.35
C ASP A 43 5.51 -11.68 -13.95
N PRO A 44 5.42 -12.97 -13.58
CA PRO A 44 6.30 -14.01 -14.09
C PRO A 44 6.20 -14.24 -15.61
N ASP A 45 5.11 -13.82 -16.25
CA ASP A 45 4.94 -13.91 -17.71
C ASP A 45 5.73 -12.82 -18.46
N ASP A 46 6.37 -11.88 -17.76
CA ASP A 46 7.17 -10.83 -18.36
C ASP A 46 8.49 -11.36 -18.97
N LYS A 47 8.41 -11.77 -20.24
CA LYS A 47 9.56 -12.11 -21.08
C LYS A 47 10.14 -10.89 -21.83
N GLY A 48 10.05 -9.70 -21.25
CA GLY A 48 10.71 -8.49 -21.77
C GLY A 48 9.79 -7.50 -22.48
N PHE A 49 8.49 -7.50 -22.18
CA PHE A 49 7.57 -6.42 -22.55
C PHE A 49 7.16 -5.72 -21.26
N THR A 50 7.31 -4.40 -21.18
CA THR A 50 6.95 -3.59 -19.99
C THR A 50 5.58 -3.99 -19.42
N SER A 51 5.55 -4.93 -18.48
CA SER A 51 4.32 -5.42 -17.88
C SER A 51 3.79 -4.31 -17.00
N PHE A 52 2.68 -3.71 -17.44
CA PHE A 52 2.03 -2.66 -16.68
C PHE A 52 1.27 -3.30 -15.52
N LEU A 53 1.90 -3.32 -14.36
CA LEU A 53 1.21 -3.68 -13.12
C LEU A 53 0.39 -2.49 -12.62
N PHE A 54 -0.83 -2.79 -12.22
CA PHE A 54 -1.77 -1.79 -11.70
C PHE A 54 -1.99 -2.00 -10.21
N TYR A 55 -1.58 -1.03 -9.40
CA TYR A 55 -1.70 -1.05 -7.96
C TYR A 55 -2.95 -0.28 -7.50
N SER A 56 -3.64 -0.79 -6.48
CA SER A 56 -4.74 -0.07 -5.83
C SER A 56 -4.85 -0.42 -4.35
N ILE A 57 -5.44 0.47 -3.56
CA ILE A 57 -5.82 0.19 -2.17
C ILE A 57 -7.31 -0.15 -2.18
N THR A 58 -7.66 -1.33 -1.70
CA THR A 58 -9.06 -1.81 -1.64
C THR A 58 -9.72 -1.50 -0.30
N THR A 59 -8.93 -1.28 0.75
CA THR A 59 -9.43 -0.84 2.05
C THR A 59 -9.91 0.62 2.01
N VAL A 60 -11.12 0.85 2.49
CA VAL A 60 -11.64 2.21 2.71
C VAL A 60 -10.75 2.92 3.71
N ASN A 61 -10.09 3.99 3.28
CA ASN A 61 -9.22 4.81 4.11
C ASN A 61 -9.24 6.26 3.63
N SER A 62 -8.81 7.20 4.48
CA SER A 62 -8.78 8.64 4.15
C SER A 62 -7.40 9.29 4.31
N TYR A 63 -6.39 8.48 4.65
CA TYR A 63 -5.04 8.95 4.95
C TYR A 63 -4.06 8.70 3.82
N PHE A 64 -4.28 7.65 3.01
CA PHE A 64 -3.32 7.19 2.03
C PHE A 64 -3.91 7.07 0.63
N MET A 65 -3.06 7.32 -0.36
CA MET A 65 -3.31 6.93 -1.75
C MET A 65 -2.13 6.15 -2.27
N ILE A 66 -2.35 5.34 -3.30
CA ILE A 66 -1.30 4.62 -4.02
C ILE A 66 -1.26 5.09 -5.47
N ASN A 67 -0.06 5.33 -5.99
CA ASN A 67 0.13 5.55 -7.42
C ASN A 67 -0.09 4.22 -8.16
N GLN A 68 -1.03 4.23 -9.10
CA GLN A 68 -1.46 3.03 -9.80
C GLN A 68 -0.36 2.36 -10.63
N LEU A 69 0.66 3.10 -11.07
CA LEU A 69 1.72 2.56 -11.94
C LEU A 69 3.03 2.30 -11.21
N THR A 70 3.33 3.07 -10.16
CA THR A 70 4.62 2.95 -9.43
C THR A 70 4.51 2.19 -8.12
N GLY A 71 3.29 1.98 -7.61
CA GLY A 71 3.07 1.38 -6.29
C GLY A 71 3.48 2.26 -5.11
N THR A 72 3.77 3.53 -5.36
CA THR A 72 4.18 4.50 -4.33
C THR A 72 2.97 4.91 -3.49
N ILE A 73 3.06 4.74 -2.17
CA ILE A 73 2.01 5.13 -1.22
C ILE A 73 2.36 6.49 -0.63
N GLN A 74 1.40 7.41 -0.68
CA GLN A 74 1.53 8.78 -0.19
C GLN A 74 0.42 9.15 0.77
N VAL A 75 0.76 10.04 1.72
CA VAL A 75 -0.21 10.66 2.63
C VAL A 75 -1.05 11.68 1.85
N VAL A 76 -2.38 11.64 1.98
CA VAL A 76 -3.28 12.63 1.37
C VAL A 76 -3.88 13.59 2.40
N ARG A 77 -3.83 13.21 3.67
CA ARG A 77 -4.36 13.98 4.79
C ARG A 77 -3.44 13.81 5.99
N ARG A 78 -3.23 14.90 6.74
CA ARG A 78 -2.48 14.86 8.00
C ARG A 78 -3.03 13.78 8.92
N ILE A 79 -2.13 13.03 9.53
CA ILE A 79 -2.42 12.01 10.53
C ILE A 79 -2.20 12.66 11.89
N ASP A 80 -3.12 12.46 12.81
CA ASP A 80 -3.02 12.93 14.19
C ASP A 80 -3.18 11.68 15.05
N ARG A 81 -2.08 11.23 15.66
CA ARG A 81 -2.05 9.99 16.43
C ARG A 81 -2.85 10.15 17.73
N ASP A 82 -2.91 11.35 18.29
CA ASP A 82 -3.60 11.64 19.54
C ASP A 82 -5.13 11.79 19.38
N ALA A 83 -5.63 11.82 18.14
CA ALA A 83 -7.03 11.94 17.81
C ALA A 83 -7.72 10.61 17.41
N GLY A 84 -9.02 10.54 17.69
CA GLY A 84 -9.90 9.48 17.20
C GLY A 84 -9.48 8.08 17.64
N GLU A 85 -9.48 7.14 16.68
CA GLU A 85 -9.14 5.72 16.92
C GLU A 85 -7.63 5.49 17.09
N LEU A 86 -6.79 6.37 16.53
CA LEU A 86 -5.32 6.21 16.56
C LEU A 86 -4.73 6.35 17.96
N ARG A 87 -5.42 7.07 18.85
CA ARG A 87 -5.02 7.22 20.25
C ARG A 87 -4.99 5.90 21.01
N GLN A 88 -5.91 4.99 20.70
CA GLN A 88 -5.98 3.67 21.32
C GLN A 88 -5.24 2.61 20.50
N ASN A 89 -5.27 2.75 19.18
CA ASN A 89 -4.63 1.82 18.25
C ASN A 89 -3.86 2.60 17.17
N PRO A 90 -2.56 2.82 17.32
CA PRO A 90 -1.75 3.63 16.40
C PRO A 90 -1.41 2.88 15.10
N ALA A 91 -2.22 1.90 14.68
CA ALA A 91 -1.98 1.07 13.51
C ALA A 91 -3.07 1.24 12.46
N ILE A 92 -2.68 1.57 11.23
CA ILE A 92 -3.55 1.67 10.06
C ILE A 92 -3.22 0.54 9.10
N SER A 93 -4.15 -0.38 8.91
CA SER A 93 -4.00 -1.51 7.97
C SER A 93 -4.68 -1.20 6.63
N LEU A 94 -3.95 -1.42 5.54
CA LEU A 94 -4.41 -1.30 4.17
C LEU A 94 -4.25 -2.64 3.45
N GLU A 95 -5.23 -3.02 2.65
CA GLU A 95 -5.11 -4.07 1.66
C GLU A 95 -4.74 -3.44 0.31
N VAL A 96 -3.59 -3.84 -0.21
CA VAL A 96 -3.09 -3.44 -1.54
C VAL A 96 -3.34 -4.58 -2.52
N LEU A 97 -3.93 -4.24 -3.66
CA LEU A 97 -4.19 -5.12 -4.78
C LEU A 97 -3.22 -4.77 -5.91
N VAL A 98 -2.69 -5.80 -6.57
CA VAL A 98 -1.94 -5.65 -7.83
C VAL A 98 -2.59 -6.51 -8.92
N LYS A 99 -2.67 -5.98 -10.14
CA LYS A 99 -3.18 -6.66 -11.32
C LYS A 99 -2.24 -6.56 -12.51
N ASP A 100 -2.24 -7.57 -13.36
CA ASP A 100 -1.53 -7.60 -14.65
C ASP A 100 -2.23 -6.76 -15.74
N ARG A 101 -3.52 -6.43 -15.55
CA ARG A 101 -4.36 -5.68 -16.49
C ARG A 101 -5.24 -4.65 -15.78
N PRO A 102 -5.62 -3.55 -16.48
CA PRO A 102 -6.45 -2.51 -15.87
C PRO A 102 -7.90 -2.96 -15.65
N PHE A 103 -8.40 -3.90 -16.47
CA PHE A 103 -9.74 -4.49 -16.36
C PHE A 103 -9.66 -6.00 -16.49
N GLY A 104 -10.22 -6.73 -15.51
CA GLY A 104 -10.05 -8.18 -15.41
C GLY A 104 -8.61 -8.56 -15.06
N GLY A 105 -8.15 -9.70 -15.57
CA GLY A 105 -6.79 -10.19 -15.35
C GLY A 105 -6.61 -10.95 -14.04
N GLN A 106 -5.36 -11.34 -13.79
CA GLN A 106 -4.96 -12.02 -12.56
C GLN A 106 -4.59 -10.98 -11.49
N GLU A 107 -4.96 -11.28 -10.25
CA GLU A 107 -4.79 -10.35 -9.16
C GLU A 107 -4.17 -10.99 -7.92
N ASN A 108 -3.44 -10.19 -7.17
CA ASN A 108 -2.87 -10.59 -5.89
C ASN A 108 -3.07 -9.49 -4.85
N ARG A 109 -3.24 -9.88 -3.59
CA ARG A 109 -3.55 -8.98 -2.48
C ARG A 109 -2.48 -9.12 -1.40
N LYS A 110 -2.12 -7.98 -0.80
CA LYS A 110 -1.17 -7.91 0.30
C LYS A 110 -1.65 -6.93 1.34
N GLN A 111 -1.68 -7.36 2.59
CA GLN A 111 -1.94 -6.46 3.71
C GLN A 111 -0.66 -5.72 4.11
N ILE A 112 -0.81 -4.43 4.36
CA ILE A 112 0.23 -3.52 4.82
C ILE A 112 -0.27 -2.77 6.04
N THR A 113 0.55 -2.67 7.07
CA THR A 113 0.22 -1.93 8.29
C THR A 113 1.20 -0.79 8.48
N PHE A 114 0.67 0.42 8.66
CA PHE A 114 1.42 1.59 9.09
C PHE A 114 1.23 1.79 10.59
N ILE A 115 2.32 1.77 11.35
CA ILE A 115 2.36 2.14 12.76
C ILE A 115 2.73 3.62 12.82
N VAL A 116 1.84 4.43 13.38
CA VAL A 116 2.02 5.87 13.54
C VAL A 116 2.77 6.12 14.84
N GLU A 117 3.96 6.72 14.72
CA GLU A 117 4.73 7.17 15.86
C GLU A 117 4.16 8.47 16.43
N ASP A 118 4.23 8.55 17.75
CA ASP A 118 3.92 9.76 18.51
C ASP A 118 5.17 10.59 18.42
N ILE A 119 5.08 11.67 17.68
CA ILE A 119 6.07 12.71 17.75
C ILE A 119 5.52 13.68 18.79
N ASN A 120 6.12 13.68 19.98
CA ASN A 120 5.71 14.44 21.16
C ASN A 120 5.65 15.96 20.90
N ASP A 121 4.66 16.39 20.13
CA ASP A 121 4.28 17.76 19.76
C ASP A 121 3.14 18.26 20.66
N ASN A 122 2.44 17.33 21.32
CA ASN A 122 1.58 17.56 22.46
C ASN A 122 2.41 17.29 23.72
N PRO A 123 3.00 18.32 24.38
CA PRO A 123 3.71 18.11 25.63
C PRO A 123 2.74 17.42 26.56
N SER A 124 3.05 16.17 26.89
CA SER A 124 2.24 15.35 27.78
C SER A 124 1.87 16.24 28.95
N THR A 125 0.57 16.40 29.21
CA THR A 125 0.10 16.81 30.54
C THR A 125 0.57 15.73 31.51
N CYS A 126 1.84 15.83 31.88
CA CYS A 126 2.48 15.15 32.96
C CYS A 126 1.79 15.73 34.18
N THR A 127 0.69 15.09 34.59
CA THR A 127 0.11 15.35 35.89
C THR A 127 1.20 15.05 36.90
N LYS A 128 1.87 16.10 37.36
CA LYS A 128 2.81 16.04 38.48
C LYS A 128 2.06 15.44 39.66
N PHE A 129 2.31 14.19 39.97
CA PHE A 129 2.00 13.68 41.30
C PHE A 129 2.97 14.38 42.25
N THR A 130 2.44 15.38 42.95
CA THR A 130 3.15 16.03 44.07
C THR A 130 2.78 15.22 45.31
N PHE A 131 3.77 14.61 45.93
CA PHE A 131 3.69 14.16 47.33
C PHE A 131 4.44 15.18 48.19
#